data_AF-A0A959QBP4-F1
#
_entry.id   AF-A0A959QBP4-F1
#
_cell.length_a   1.000
_cell.length_b   1.000
_cell.length_c   1.000
_cell.angle_alpha   90.00
_cell.angle_beta   90.00
_cell.angle_gamma   90.00
#
_symmetry.space_group_name_H-M   'P 1'
#
loop_
_entity.id
_entity.type
_entity.pdbx_description
1 polymer ?
#
loop_
_entity_poly.entity_id
_entity_poly.type
_entity_poly.pdbx_seq_one_letter_code
_entity_poly.pdbx_strand_id
1 'polypeptide(L)'
;PDKLFPQLTALLESGAILAVKGIGGYLLMCDATKGEAVQELRRRKHRPSKPFAVMYPDLKSLQDDASVSPSAAALLLGPVAPIVLLPLLPTPASGLATSAVAPGLRQIGALLPYAPLYELLLRAFGRPVIATSGNRSNAPIAFEDDRALDELLGIADYLLANDRAIAVPQDDSVVKRTFFHDLPILYRRSRGYAPTFIQEGLSVPTRNVLAMGADLKSAFGYTHAGNVYLSQYLGELDSYDTQRVYDRVLGHFFKIFGSRPQRVLVDLHPAYYSSQ
;
A
#
# COMPACT_ATOMS: atom_id res chain seq x y z
N PRO A 1 -4.16 6.08 -26.02
CA PRO A 1 -3.30 4.99 -25.47
C PRO A 1 -1.92 4.95 -26.12
N ASP A 2 -1.86 4.95 -27.46
CA ASP A 2 -0.64 4.67 -28.23
C ASP A 2 0.51 5.66 -28.02
N LYS A 3 0.22 6.90 -27.60
CA LYS A 3 1.23 7.91 -27.26
C LYS A 3 1.51 8.02 -25.75
N LEU A 4 0.59 7.55 -24.90
CA LEU A 4 0.66 7.76 -23.46
C LEU A 4 1.80 6.95 -22.84
N PHE A 5 1.83 5.64 -23.06
CA PHE A 5 2.85 4.79 -22.44
C PHE A 5 4.27 5.13 -22.91
N PRO A 6 4.55 5.35 -24.22
CA PRO A 6 5.86 5.83 -24.65
C PRO A 6 6.32 7.15 -24.01
N GLN A 7 5.38 8.06 -23.72
CA GLN A 7 5.70 9.29 -23.00
C GLN A 7 6.04 9.01 -21.53
N LEU A 8 5.23 8.20 -20.84
CA LEU A 8 5.48 7.84 -19.44
C LEU A 8 6.80 7.08 -19.28
N THR A 9 7.14 6.18 -20.22
CA THR A 9 8.42 5.48 -20.19
C THR A 9 9.57 6.46 -20.39
N ALA A 10 9.49 7.39 -21.34
CA ALA A 10 10.52 8.41 -21.53
C ALA A 10 10.72 9.29 -20.28
N LEU A 11 9.65 9.63 -19.56
CA LEU A 11 9.72 10.37 -18.30
C LEU A 11 10.40 9.55 -17.18
N LEU A 12 10.05 8.26 -17.03
CA LEU A 12 10.72 7.38 -16.08
C LEU A 12 12.20 7.19 -16.44
N GLU A 13 12.50 7.03 -17.73
CA GLU A 13 13.86 6.96 -18.26
C GLU A 13 14.64 8.27 -18.07
N SER A 14 13.99 9.43 -18.01
CA SER A 14 14.69 10.68 -17.66
C SER A 14 14.91 10.83 -16.15
N GLY A 15 14.39 9.91 -15.32
CA GLY A 15 14.46 9.96 -13.87
C GLY A 15 13.34 10.75 -13.20
N ALA A 16 12.26 11.07 -13.93
CA ALA A 16 11.11 11.77 -13.37
C ALA A 16 10.34 10.90 -12.37
N ILE A 17 9.69 11.56 -11.43
CA ILE A 17 8.78 10.96 -10.45
C ILE A 17 7.35 11.19 -10.93
N LEU A 18 6.60 10.11 -11.07
CA LEU A 18 5.19 10.13 -11.48
C LEU A 18 4.29 9.86 -10.28
N ALA A 19 3.20 10.63 -10.13
CA ALA A 19 2.07 10.27 -9.27
C ALA A 19 1.00 9.58 -10.11
N VAL A 20 0.77 8.28 -9.91
CA VAL A 20 -0.14 7.48 -10.72
C VAL A 20 -1.37 7.06 -9.90
N LYS A 21 -2.57 7.44 -10.37
CA LYS A 21 -3.85 7.06 -9.74
C LYS A 21 -4.11 5.56 -9.88
N GLY A 22 -4.15 4.88 -8.74
CA GLY A 22 -4.39 3.46 -8.63
C GLY A 22 -5.83 3.08 -8.30
N ILE A 23 -5.97 1.89 -7.70
CA ILE A 23 -7.27 1.39 -7.26
C ILE A 23 -7.72 2.01 -5.94
N GLY A 24 -6.81 2.08 -4.97
CA GLY A 24 -7.07 2.56 -3.60
C GLY A 24 -6.42 3.91 -3.26
N GLY A 25 -5.69 4.51 -4.19
CA GLY A 25 -5.06 5.83 -4.03
C GLY A 25 -3.99 6.06 -5.08
N TYR A 26 -3.29 7.18 -4.98
CA TYR A 26 -2.15 7.50 -5.83
C TYR A 26 -0.88 6.79 -5.34
N LEU A 27 -0.06 6.32 -6.26
CA LEU A 27 1.30 5.83 -5.99
C LEU A 27 2.32 6.78 -6.60
N LEU A 28 3.41 7.05 -5.87
CA LEU A 28 4.60 7.70 -6.41
C LEU A 28 5.51 6.63 -7.03
N MET A 29 5.88 6.85 -8.28
CA MET A 29 6.65 5.94 -9.11
C MET A 29 7.85 6.63 -9.74
N CYS A 30 9.00 5.97 -9.70
CA CYS A 30 10.21 6.36 -10.42
C CYS A 30 11.02 5.10 -10.75
N ASP A 31 11.95 5.18 -11.70
CA ASP A 31 12.84 4.07 -12.06
C ASP A 31 13.64 3.58 -10.83
N ALA A 32 13.44 2.32 -10.43
CA ALA A 32 14.11 1.75 -9.25
C ALA A 32 15.58 1.38 -9.52
N THR A 33 16.00 1.36 -10.79
CA THR A 33 17.39 1.13 -11.21
C THR A 33 18.21 2.42 -11.20
N LYS A 34 17.55 3.59 -11.15
CA LYS A 34 18.19 4.91 -11.10
C LYS A 34 18.32 5.41 -9.68
N GLY A 35 19.48 5.20 -9.08
CA GLY A 35 19.77 5.65 -7.70
C GLY A 35 19.46 7.13 -7.46
N GLU A 36 19.79 8.02 -8.40
CA GLU A 36 19.51 9.46 -8.30
C GLU A 36 18.01 9.79 -8.21
N ALA A 37 17.19 9.14 -9.05
CA ALA A 37 15.73 9.32 -9.03
C ALA A 37 15.13 8.84 -7.70
N VAL A 38 15.62 7.70 -7.19
CA VAL A 38 15.20 7.17 -5.87
C VAL A 38 15.61 8.12 -4.74
N GLN A 39 16.81 8.69 -4.78
CA GLN A 39 17.27 9.65 -3.77
C GLN A 39 16.48 10.96 -3.83
N GLU A 40 16.15 11.45 -5.01
CA GLU A 40 15.32 12.64 -5.16
C GLU A 40 13.90 12.41 -4.61
N LEU A 41 13.32 11.23 -4.88
CA LEU A 41 12.05 10.82 -4.27
C LEU A 41 12.14 10.80 -2.74
N ARG A 42 13.23 10.28 -2.15
CA ARG A 42 13.45 10.31 -0.69
C ARG A 42 13.51 11.73 -0.15
N ARG A 43 14.24 12.61 -0.84
CA ARG A 43 14.40 14.01 -0.46
C ARG A 43 13.05 14.73 -0.45
N ARG A 44 12.31 14.67 -1.56
CA ARG A 44 10.99 15.32 -1.68
C ARG A 44 9.95 14.74 -0.72
N LYS A 45 9.96 13.42 -0.49
CA LYS A 45 9.03 12.75 0.44
C LYS A 45 9.45 12.85 1.92
N HIS A 46 10.63 13.38 2.24
CA HIS A 46 11.20 13.38 3.59
C HIS A 46 11.25 11.97 4.20
N ARG A 47 11.79 11.00 3.44
CA ARG A 47 11.84 9.58 3.83
C ARG A 47 13.27 9.03 3.71
N PRO A 48 14.14 9.31 4.70
CA PRO A 48 15.58 9.03 4.57
C PRO A 48 15.91 7.52 4.54
N SER A 49 15.32 6.71 5.43
CA SER A 49 15.75 5.31 5.64
C SER A 49 14.67 4.27 5.37
N LYS A 50 13.39 4.60 5.53
CA LYS A 50 12.30 3.61 5.39
C LYS A 50 12.32 3.02 3.97
N PRO A 51 12.38 1.68 3.81
CA PRO A 51 12.52 1.03 2.50
C PRO A 51 11.32 1.31 1.62
N PHE A 52 11.54 1.38 0.31
CA PHE A 52 10.46 1.47 -0.68
C PHE A 52 10.00 0.08 -1.11
N ALA A 53 8.73 0.00 -1.52
CA ALA A 53 8.25 -1.15 -2.27
C ALA A 53 8.57 -0.96 -3.75
N VAL A 54 8.86 -2.05 -4.44
CA VAL A 54 9.29 -2.09 -5.84
C VAL A 54 8.30 -2.93 -6.64
N MET A 55 7.67 -2.33 -7.64
CA MET A 55 6.80 -3.04 -8.56
C MET A 55 7.63 -3.53 -9.75
N TYR A 56 7.60 -4.84 -9.96
CA TYR A 56 8.29 -5.50 -11.08
C TYR A 56 7.35 -5.71 -12.26
N PRO A 57 7.84 -5.72 -13.51
CA PRO A 57 6.99 -5.99 -14.68
C PRO A 57 6.34 -7.38 -14.67
N ASP A 58 7.10 -8.37 -14.23
CA ASP A 58 6.68 -9.76 -14.17
C ASP A 58 7.45 -10.53 -13.09
N LEU A 59 7.01 -11.76 -12.81
CA LEU A 59 7.63 -12.63 -11.82
C LEU A 59 9.08 -13.00 -12.16
N LYS A 60 9.40 -13.14 -13.45
CA LYS A 60 10.74 -13.54 -13.89
C LYS A 60 11.76 -12.45 -13.55
N SER A 61 11.44 -11.21 -13.92
CA SER A 61 12.24 -10.02 -13.61
C SER A 61 12.47 -9.85 -12.10
N LEU A 62 11.48 -10.24 -11.27
CA LEU A 62 11.64 -10.25 -9.81
C LEU A 62 12.57 -11.38 -9.32
N GLN A 63 12.47 -12.57 -9.91
CA GLN A 63 13.32 -13.71 -9.58
C GLN A 63 14.80 -13.47 -9.91
N ASP A 64 15.08 -12.60 -10.86
CA ASP A 64 16.43 -12.16 -11.20
C ASP A 64 17.07 -11.25 -10.12
N ASP A 65 16.28 -10.70 -9.20
CA ASP A 65 16.72 -9.79 -8.14
C ASP A 65 16.53 -10.33 -6.71
N ALA A 66 15.57 -11.23 -6.50
CA ALA A 66 15.16 -11.69 -5.19
C ALA A 66 14.88 -13.19 -5.14
N SER A 67 15.06 -13.79 -3.96
CA SER A 67 14.69 -15.19 -3.72
C SER A 67 13.18 -15.29 -3.56
N VAL A 68 12.51 -15.90 -4.54
CA VAL A 68 11.05 -16.09 -4.55
C VAL A 68 10.71 -17.57 -4.38
N SER A 69 10.16 -17.95 -3.23
CA SER A 69 9.61 -19.30 -3.03
C SER A 69 8.32 -19.50 -3.85
N PRO A 70 7.92 -20.74 -4.17
CA PRO A 70 6.66 -21.01 -4.87
C PRO A 70 5.44 -20.40 -4.17
N SER A 71 5.47 -20.40 -2.85
CA SER A 71 4.39 -19.89 -2.01
C SER A 71 4.38 -18.35 -1.91
N ALA A 72 5.54 -17.70 -2.04
CA ALA A 72 5.63 -16.25 -2.23
C ALA A 72 5.16 -15.84 -3.63
N ALA A 73 5.53 -16.61 -4.67
CA ALA A 73 5.03 -16.40 -6.03
C ALA A 73 3.50 -16.53 -6.09
N ALA A 74 2.90 -17.49 -5.38
CA ALA A 74 1.45 -17.64 -5.27
C ALA A 74 0.76 -16.43 -4.63
N LEU A 75 1.39 -15.77 -3.65
CA LEU A 75 0.87 -14.53 -3.07
C LEU A 75 0.92 -13.38 -4.09
N LEU A 76 2.04 -13.22 -4.79
CA LEU A 76 2.28 -12.16 -5.77
C LEU A 76 1.34 -12.25 -6.98
N LEU A 77 1.13 -13.46 -7.49
CA LEU A 77 0.26 -13.75 -8.64
C LEU A 77 -1.22 -13.91 -8.24
N GLY A 78 -1.50 -14.05 -6.95
CA GLY A 78 -2.85 -14.22 -6.44
C GLY A 78 -3.69 -12.94 -6.59
N PRO A 79 -5.02 -13.05 -6.41
CA PRO A 79 -5.94 -11.92 -6.61
C PRO A 79 -5.71 -10.77 -5.63
N VAL A 80 -5.07 -11.04 -4.48
CA VAL A 80 -4.69 -10.01 -3.52
C VAL A 80 -3.46 -9.23 -3.98
N ALA A 81 -2.52 -9.88 -4.67
CA ALA A 81 -1.26 -9.29 -5.14
C ALA A 81 -0.62 -8.28 -4.15
N PRO A 82 -0.30 -8.69 -2.91
CA PRO A 82 0.24 -7.78 -1.89
C PRO A 82 1.71 -7.46 -2.16
N ILE A 83 2.25 -6.52 -1.40
CA ILE A 83 3.70 -6.39 -1.25
C ILE A 83 4.20 -7.58 -0.44
N VAL A 84 5.14 -8.35 -1.00
CA VAL A 84 5.79 -9.48 -0.32
C VAL A 84 7.22 -9.09 0.04
N LEU A 85 7.59 -9.28 1.31
CA LEU A 85 8.96 -9.07 1.77
C LEU A 85 9.83 -10.27 1.39
N LEU A 86 10.80 -10.06 0.52
CA LEU A 86 11.65 -11.10 -0.07
C LEU A 86 13.13 -10.82 0.19
N PRO A 87 13.95 -11.85 0.47
CA PRO A 87 15.40 -11.70 0.50
C PRO A 87 15.93 -11.26 -0.87
N LEU A 88 16.81 -10.28 -0.88
CA LEU A 88 17.55 -9.91 -2.09
C LEU A 88 18.59 -10.98 -2.42
N LEU A 89 18.79 -11.22 -3.72
CA LEU A 89 19.96 -11.95 -4.19
C LEU A 89 21.23 -11.12 -3.93
N PRO A 90 22.41 -11.76 -3.80
CA PRO A 90 23.67 -11.05 -3.61
C PRO A 90 23.97 -10.03 -4.72
N THR A 91 23.57 -10.35 -5.95
CA THR A 91 23.77 -9.51 -7.14
C THR A 91 22.47 -9.44 -7.95
N PRO A 92 21.61 -8.44 -7.71
CA PRO A 92 20.41 -8.24 -8.51
C PRO A 92 20.74 -7.96 -9.98
N ALA A 93 20.13 -8.68 -10.91
CA ALA A 93 20.46 -8.58 -12.33
C ALA A 93 19.82 -7.36 -13.02
N SER A 94 18.74 -6.80 -12.46
CA SER A 94 18.04 -5.66 -13.08
C SER A 94 18.79 -4.33 -12.99
N GLY A 95 19.88 -4.27 -12.20
CA GLY A 95 20.55 -3.01 -11.85
C GLY A 95 19.81 -2.23 -10.75
N LEU A 96 18.93 -2.88 -9.99
CA LEU A 96 18.22 -2.28 -8.86
C LEU A 96 19.17 -1.49 -7.95
N ALA A 97 18.85 -0.23 -7.67
CA ALA A 97 19.63 0.64 -6.79
C ALA A 97 19.41 0.28 -5.31
N THR A 98 19.79 -0.94 -4.91
CA THR A 98 19.47 -1.55 -3.60
C THR A 98 19.78 -0.65 -2.40
N SER A 99 20.93 0.04 -2.41
CA SER A 99 21.35 0.95 -1.35
C SER A 99 20.42 2.17 -1.21
N ALA A 100 19.80 2.62 -2.30
CA ALA A 100 18.81 3.69 -2.30
C ALA A 100 17.40 3.16 -2.02
N VAL A 101 17.04 1.98 -2.52
CA VAL A 101 15.69 1.39 -2.35
C VAL A 101 15.45 0.91 -0.93
N ALA A 102 16.40 0.15 -0.36
CA ALA A 102 16.28 -0.47 0.96
C ALA A 102 17.61 -0.33 1.75
N PRO A 103 17.97 0.89 2.21
CA PRO A 103 19.26 1.15 2.86
C PRO A 103 19.49 0.24 4.06
N GLY A 104 20.60 -0.49 4.07
CA GLY A 104 21.00 -1.37 5.17
C GLY A 104 20.18 -2.67 5.31
N LEU A 105 19.29 -2.98 4.36
CA LEU A 105 18.46 -4.19 4.40
C LEU A 105 18.86 -5.18 3.31
N ARG A 106 18.82 -6.48 3.64
CA ARG A 106 19.02 -7.60 2.70
C ARG A 106 17.69 -8.16 2.17
N GLN A 107 16.63 -7.38 2.25
CA GLN A 107 15.29 -7.75 1.79
C GLN A 107 14.62 -6.54 1.13
N ILE A 108 13.72 -6.81 0.18
CA ILE A 108 12.90 -5.81 -0.49
C ILE A 108 11.42 -6.12 -0.27
N GLY A 109 10.58 -5.09 -0.30
CA GLY A 109 9.15 -5.27 -0.54
C GLY A 109 8.89 -5.28 -2.03
N ALA A 110 8.54 -6.42 -2.60
CA ALA A 110 8.24 -6.56 -4.02
C ALA A 110 6.74 -6.73 -4.23
N LEU A 111 6.23 -6.22 -5.34
CA LEU A 111 4.86 -6.47 -5.79
C LEU A 111 4.83 -6.62 -7.32
N LEU A 112 3.78 -7.23 -7.82
CA LEU A 112 3.49 -7.30 -9.25
C LEU A 112 2.34 -6.34 -9.62
N PRO A 113 2.16 -6.00 -10.90
CA PRO A 113 1.09 -5.10 -11.32
C PRO A 113 -0.27 -5.76 -11.04
N TYR A 114 -1.09 -5.09 -10.23
CA TYR A 114 -2.41 -5.59 -9.82
C TYR A 114 -3.58 -4.84 -10.46
N ALA A 115 -3.28 -3.90 -11.37
CA ALA A 115 -4.27 -3.13 -12.11
C ALA A 115 -3.82 -2.99 -13.57
N PRO A 116 -4.75 -2.95 -14.55
CA PRO A 116 -4.40 -2.89 -15.97
C PRO A 116 -3.50 -1.70 -16.32
N LEU A 117 -3.69 -0.55 -15.67
CA LEU A 117 -2.85 0.63 -15.88
C LEU A 117 -1.38 0.36 -15.54
N TYR A 118 -1.13 -0.29 -14.40
CA TYR A 118 0.22 -0.64 -13.97
C TYR A 118 0.82 -1.70 -14.89
N GLU A 119 0.03 -2.69 -15.28
CA GLU A 119 0.48 -3.74 -16.18
C GLU A 119 0.91 -3.18 -17.54
N LEU A 120 0.11 -2.29 -18.13
CA LEU A 120 0.47 -1.62 -19.39
C LEU A 120 1.69 -0.71 -19.24
N LEU A 121 1.79 0.05 -18.14
CA LEU A 121 2.94 0.91 -17.86
C LEU A 121 4.23 0.10 -17.72
N LEU A 122 4.21 -0.95 -16.89
CA LEU A 122 5.41 -1.75 -16.62
C LEU A 122 5.79 -2.65 -17.79
N ARG A 123 4.83 -3.16 -18.58
CA ARG A 123 5.12 -3.86 -19.84
C ARG A 123 5.80 -2.95 -20.85
N ALA A 124 5.38 -1.67 -20.94
CA ALA A 124 6.01 -0.70 -21.82
C ALA A 124 7.40 -0.28 -21.31
N PHE A 125 7.56 -0.11 -20.01
CA PHE A 125 8.83 0.36 -19.40
C PHE A 125 9.89 -0.74 -19.29
N GLY A 126 9.50 -1.99 -19.00
CA GLY A 126 10.39 -3.15 -18.95
C GLY A 126 11.38 -3.18 -17.78
N ARG A 127 11.26 -2.30 -16.78
CA ARG A 127 12.16 -2.22 -15.61
C ARG A 127 11.37 -2.10 -14.31
N PRO A 128 11.95 -2.49 -13.15
CA PRO A 128 11.31 -2.26 -11.87
C PRO A 128 11.17 -0.77 -11.56
N VAL A 129 10.04 -0.40 -10.94
CA VAL A 129 9.78 0.97 -10.47
C VAL A 129 9.55 0.98 -8.96
N ILE A 130 9.90 2.07 -8.30
CA ILE A 130 9.39 2.34 -6.97
C ILE A 130 7.86 2.44 -7.06
N ALA A 131 7.15 1.86 -6.10
CA ALA A 131 5.70 2.00 -5.97
C ALA A 131 5.39 2.22 -4.50
N THR A 132 5.35 3.49 -4.08
CA THR A 132 5.06 3.88 -2.70
C THR A 132 3.81 4.73 -2.63
N SER A 133 3.09 4.70 -1.51
CA SER A 133 1.91 5.53 -1.28
C SER A 133 2.18 7.00 -1.63
N GLY A 134 1.27 7.62 -2.38
CA GLY A 134 1.29 9.03 -2.75
C GLY A 134 0.77 9.86 -1.59
N ASN A 135 1.68 10.29 -0.72
CA ASN A 135 1.38 11.11 0.44
C ASN A 135 2.65 11.83 0.91
N ARG A 136 2.47 12.95 1.60
CA ARG A 136 3.53 13.52 2.45
C ARG A 136 3.74 12.60 3.66
N SER A 137 4.96 12.47 4.15
CA SER A 137 5.28 11.55 5.26
C SER A 137 4.25 11.64 6.40
N ASN A 138 3.73 10.48 6.82
CA ASN A 138 2.70 10.26 7.84
C ASN A 138 1.26 10.69 7.50
N ALA A 139 1.02 11.41 6.39
CA ALA A 139 -0.34 11.65 5.90
C ALA A 139 -0.95 10.36 5.29
N PRO A 140 -2.29 10.23 5.24
CA PRO A 140 -2.94 9.12 4.54
C PRO A 140 -2.62 9.16 3.03
N ILE A 141 -2.80 8.04 2.35
CA ILE A 141 -2.66 7.98 0.89
C ILE A 141 -3.64 8.96 0.23
N ALA A 142 -3.15 9.82 -0.65
CA ALA A 142 -4.00 10.71 -1.43
C ALA A 142 -4.85 9.87 -2.40
N PHE A 143 -6.13 10.20 -2.51
CA PHE A 143 -7.09 9.47 -3.35
C PHE A 143 -8.15 10.37 -4.00
N GLU A 144 -8.38 11.56 -3.45
CA GLU A 144 -9.16 12.63 -4.07
C GLU A 144 -8.27 13.39 -5.07
N ASP A 145 -8.78 13.66 -6.28
CA ASP A 145 -7.96 14.19 -7.37
C ASP A 145 -7.44 15.61 -7.10
N ASP A 146 -8.30 16.47 -6.55
CA ASP A 146 -7.94 17.85 -6.19
C ASP A 146 -6.81 17.86 -5.13
N ARG A 147 -6.94 16.99 -4.11
CA ARG A 147 -5.91 16.82 -3.08
C ARG A 147 -4.62 16.27 -3.66
N ALA A 148 -4.69 15.33 -4.59
CA ALA A 148 -3.51 14.77 -5.23
C ALA A 148 -2.75 15.82 -6.04
N LEU A 149 -3.45 16.72 -6.75
CA LEU A 149 -2.84 17.84 -7.46
C LEU A 149 -2.12 18.79 -6.49
N ASP A 150 -2.77 19.17 -5.39
CA ASP A 150 -2.20 20.10 -4.41
C ASP A 150 -1.02 19.49 -3.64
N GLU A 151 -1.14 18.24 -3.20
CA GLU A 151 -0.19 17.63 -2.27
C GLU A 151 0.97 16.90 -2.96
N LEU A 152 0.71 16.27 -4.12
CA LEU A 152 1.69 15.41 -4.77
C LEU A 152 2.55 16.14 -5.78
N LEU A 153 2.14 17.27 -6.37
CA LEU A 153 2.98 18.02 -7.31
C LEU A 153 4.19 18.70 -6.63
N GLY A 154 4.21 18.77 -5.30
CA GLY A 154 5.43 19.10 -4.54
C GLY A 154 6.45 17.95 -4.46
N ILE A 155 6.09 16.75 -4.93
CA ILE A 155 6.90 15.53 -4.86
C ILE A 155 7.10 14.92 -6.25
N ALA A 156 6.03 14.69 -6.99
CA ALA A 156 6.03 14.18 -8.36
C ALA A 156 6.21 15.32 -9.37
N ASP A 157 6.93 15.04 -10.44
CA ASP A 157 7.08 15.93 -11.59
C ASP A 157 5.81 15.91 -12.47
N TYR A 158 5.12 14.77 -12.52
CA TYR A 158 3.91 14.58 -13.33
C TYR A 158 2.86 13.76 -12.59
N LEU A 159 1.59 13.98 -12.94
CA LEU A 159 0.45 13.26 -12.38
C LEU A 159 -0.35 12.58 -13.50
N LEU A 160 -0.62 11.29 -13.32
CA LEU A 160 -1.45 10.48 -14.21
C LEU A 160 -2.72 10.05 -13.48
N ALA A 161 -3.85 10.64 -13.87
CA ALA A 161 -5.16 10.37 -13.28
C ALA A 161 -6.10 9.62 -14.24
N ASN A 162 -7.29 9.29 -13.72
CA ASN A 162 -8.45 8.81 -14.47
C ASN A 162 -9.73 9.34 -13.81
N ASP A 163 -10.85 9.23 -14.51
CA ASP A 163 -12.17 9.74 -14.10
C ASP A 163 -12.92 8.85 -13.10
N ARG A 164 -12.36 7.69 -12.73
CA ARG A 164 -12.96 6.81 -11.74
C ARG A 164 -12.61 7.28 -10.33
N ALA A 165 -13.61 7.84 -9.63
CA ALA A 165 -13.46 8.24 -8.24
C ALA A 165 -13.11 7.06 -7.32
N ILE A 166 -12.30 7.33 -6.29
CA ILE A 166 -11.96 6.38 -5.23
C ILE A 166 -12.83 6.71 -4.02
N ALA A 167 -13.82 5.87 -3.72
CA ALA A 167 -14.73 6.13 -2.60
C ALA A 167 -14.05 5.99 -1.24
N VAL A 168 -13.12 5.02 -1.13
CA VAL A 168 -12.43 4.67 0.11
C VAL A 168 -10.96 4.42 -0.19
N PRO A 169 -10.03 5.09 0.50
CA PRO A 169 -8.61 4.85 0.31
C PRO A 169 -8.19 3.49 0.88
N GLN A 170 -7.27 2.83 0.19
CA GLN A 170 -6.63 1.60 0.66
C GLN A 170 -5.16 1.54 0.24
N ASP A 171 -4.29 1.47 1.25
CA ASP A 171 -2.88 1.15 1.07
C ASP A 171 -2.68 -0.28 0.56
N ASP A 172 -1.51 -0.55 -0.02
CA ASP A 172 -1.10 -1.90 -0.37
C ASP A 172 -0.82 -2.74 0.89
N SER A 173 -1.42 -3.94 0.94
CA SER A 173 -1.15 -4.95 1.96
C SER A 173 0.31 -5.39 1.91
N VAL A 174 0.89 -5.70 3.07
CA VAL A 174 2.29 -6.15 3.20
C VAL A 174 2.32 -7.48 3.93
N VAL A 175 2.98 -8.46 3.32
CA VAL A 175 3.10 -9.83 3.82
C VAL A 175 4.56 -10.24 3.86
N LYS A 176 4.94 -11.01 4.88
CA LYS A 176 6.23 -11.70 4.95
C LYS A 176 5.98 -13.16 5.28
N ARG A 177 6.74 -14.07 4.69
CA ARG A 177 6.67 -15.50 5.06
C ARG A 177 7.70 -15.81 6.13
N THR A 178 7.34 -16.66 7.10
CA THR A 178 8.29 -17.13 8.12
C THR A 178 9.34 -18.02 7.49
N PHE A 179 10.57 -17.95 8.00
CA PHE A 179 11.69 -18.68 7.41
C PHE A 179 11.56 -20.20 7.54
N PHE A 180 11.11 -20.69 8.70
CA PHE A 180 11.09 -22.14 9.00
C PHE A 180 9.81 -22.85 8.57
N HIS A 181 8.65 -22.20 8.75
CA HIS A 181 7.34 -22.82 8.52
C HIS A 181 6.65 -22.29 7.27
N ASP A 182 7.27 -21.33 6.57
CA ASP A 182 6.72 -20.70 5.38
C ASP A 182 5.29 -20.18 5.63
N LEU A 183 4.99 -19.65 6.82
CA LEU A 183 3.66 -19.14 7.14
C LEU A 183 3.55 -17.65 6.79
N PRO A 184 2.46 -17.19 6.16
CA PRO A 184 2.27 -15.77 5.89
C PRO A 184 1.97 -14.99 7.17
N ILE A 185 2.76 -13.94 7.43
CA ILE A 185 2.53 -12.93 8.46
C ILE A 185 2.12 -11.64 7.77
N LEU A 186 0.92 -11.15 8.09
CA LEU A 186 0.44 -9.86 7.64
C LEU A 186 1.07 -8.73 8.48
N TYR A 187 1.92 -7.92 7.87
CA TYR A 187 2.46 -6.71 8.48
C TYR A 187 1.52 -5.51 8.29
N ARG A 188 0.81 -5.50 7.17
CA ARG A 188 -0.25 -4.52 6.89
C ARG A 188 -1.40 -5.23 6.20
N ARG A 189 -2.58 -5.17 6.80
CA ARG A 189 -3.83 -5.67 6.22
C ARG A 189 -4.61 -4.51 5.61
N SER A 190 -4.73 -4.47 4.28
CA SER A 190 -5.41 -3.40 3.56
C SER A 190 -5.97 -3.94 2.24
N ARG A 191 -5.53 -3.43 1.08
CA ARG A 191 -6.02 -3.86 -0.24
C ARG A 191 -6.03 -5.38 -0.40
N GLY A 192 -7.16 -5.90 -0.86
CA GLY A 192 -7.40 -7.32 -1.12
C GLY A 192 -7.65 -8.19 0.12
N TYR A 193 -7.37 -7.71 1.34
CA TYR A 193 -7.72 -8.39 2.60
C TYR A 193 -8.78 -7.66 3.42
N ALA A 194 -9.10 -6.41 3.08
CA ALA A 194 -10.06 -5.57 3.78
C ALA A 194 -11.00 -4.87 2.78
N PRO A 195 -12.27 -4.61 3.13
CA PRO A 195 -12.97 -5.18 4.28
C PRO A 195 -13.22 -6.68 4.02
N THR A 196 -12.87 -7.53 4.98
CA THR A 196 -13.16 -8.96 4.89
C THR A 196 -13.47 -9.45 6.29
N PHE A 197 -14.37 -10.42 6.37
CA PHE A 197 -14.68 -11.04 7.65
C PHE A 197 -13.50 -11.93 8.09
N ILE A 198 -13.27 -12.01 9.39
CA ILE A 198 -12.42 -13.00 10.02
C ILE A 198 -13.36 -14.00 10.67
N GLN A 199 -13.50 -15.20 10.11
CA GLN A 199 -14.03 -16.33 10.88
C GLN A 199 -13.82 -17.70 10.24
N GLU A 200 -13.13 -18.54 11.00
CA GLU A 200 -13.59 -19.88 11.41
C GLU A 200 -13.30 -19.99 12.93
N GLY A 201 -14.23 -20.54 13.73
CA GLY A 201 -13.99 -20.90 15.14
C GLY A 201 -14.17 -19.83 16.24
N LEU A 202 -14.46 -18.56 15.92
CA LEU A 202 -14.74 -17.54 16.94
C LEU A 202 -16.23 -17.52 17.32
N SER A 203 -16.54 -17.61 18.62
CA SER A 203 -17.91 -17.37 19.13
C SER A 203 -18.13 -15.86 19.26
N VAL A 204 -18.78 -15.27 18.26
CA VAL A 204 -18.99 -13.82 18.18
C VAL A 204 -20.44 -13.51 18.58
N PRO A 205 -20.65 -12.55 19.51
CA PRO A 205 -22.00 -12.13 19.89
C PRO A 205 -22.81 -11.64 18.68
N THR A 206 -24.13 -11.86 18.71
CA THR A 206 -25.05 -11.32 17.69
C THR A 206 -25.18 -9.80 17.74
N ARG A 207 -24.84 -9.19 18.89
CA ARG A 207 -24.79 -7.73 19.03
C ARG A 207 -23.67 -7.12 18.18
N ASN A 208 -23.94 -5.93 17.65
CA ASN A 208 -22.93 -5.17 16.93
C ASN A 208 -21.99 -4.49 17.92
N VAL A 209 -20.70 -4.79 17.82
CA VAL A 209 -19.62 -4.25 18.65
C VAL A 209 -18.61 -3.60 17.74
N LEU A 210 -18.25 -2.36 18.03
CA LEU A 210 -17.16 -1.66 17.39
C LEU A 210 -15.94 -1.71 18.32
N ALA A 211 -14.82 -2.21 17.84
CA ALA A 211 -13.54 -2.12 18.50
C ALA A 211 -12.69 -1.08 17.76
N MET A 212 -12.39 0.04 18.40
CA MET A 212 -11.73 1.20 17.79
C MET A 212 -10.25 0.95 17.48
N GLY A 213 -9.63 -0.01 18.17
CA GLY A 213 -8.22 -0.35 18.01
C GLY A 213 -7.27 0.65 18.68
N ALA A 214 -5.99 0.55 18.32
CA ALA A 214 -4.94 1.43 18.81
C ALA A 214 -4.74 2.65 17.89
N ASP A 215 -4.00 3.65 18.37
CA ASP A 215 -3.61 4.82 17.57
C ASP A 215 -2.52 4.49 16.55
N LEU A 216 -1.57 3.63 16.94
CA LEU A 216 -0.47 3.27 16.06
C LEU A 216 -0.85 2.12 15.12
N LYS A 217 -0.56 2.28 13.83
CA LYS A 217 -0.96 1.32 12.76
C LYS A 217 -2.43 0.91 12.87
N SER A 218 -3.29 1.91 13.07
CA SER A 218 -4.69 1.72 13.44
C SER A 218 -5.48 0.91 12.42
N ALA A 219 -6.41 0.13 12.96
CA ALA A 219 -7.50 -0.53 12.25
C ALA A 219 -8.60 -0.81 13.28
N PHE A 220 -9.85 -0.67 12.88
CA PHE A 220 -11.00 -0.97 13.73
C PHE A 220 -11.64 -2.32 13.34
N GLY A 221 -12.30 -2.95 14.30
CA GLY A 221 -13.10 -4.14 14.11
C GLY A 221 -14.58 -3.84 14.31
N TYR A 222 -15.45 -4.40 13.48
CA TYR A 222 -16.90 -4.26 13.61
C TYR A 222 -17.57 -5.62 13.55
N THR A 223 -18.38 -5.96 14.55
CA THR A 223 -19.20 -7.17 14.50
C THR A 223 -20.56 -6.87 13.89
N HIS A 224 -21.01 -7.74 12.99
CA HIS A 224 -22.33 -7.64 12.38
C HIS A 224 -22.83 -9.04 11.99
N ALA A 225 -24.06 -9.36 12.39
CA ALA A 225 -24.72 -10.63 12.09
C ALA A 225 -23.85 -11.87 12.42
N GLY A 226 -23.16 -11.85 13.57
CA GLY A 226 -22.29 -12.94 14.03
C GLY A 226 -20.91 -13.02 13.36
N ASN A 227 -20.58 -12.08 12.47
CA ASN A 227 -19.28 -11.99 11.80
C ASN A 227 -18.44 -10.85 12.35
N VAL A 228 -17.10 -10.97 12.28
CA VAL A 228 -16.15 -9.90 12.62
C VAL A 228 -15.55 -9.35 11.35
N TYR A 229 -15.70 -8.06 11.09
CA TYR A 229 -15.10 -7.36 9.96
C TYR A 229 -13.97 -6.47 10.44
N LEU A 230 -12.81 -6.52 9.78
CA LEU A 230 -11.73 -5.56 10.04
C LEU A 230 -11.68 -4.50 8.94
N SER A 231 -11.43 -3.26 9.35
CA SER A 231 -11.05 -2.20 8.42
C SER A 231 -9.70 -2.50 7.76
N GLN A 232 -9.41 -1.73 6.72
CA GLN A 232 -8.05 -1.60 6.22
C GLN A 232 -7.14 -0.92 7.25
N TYR A 233 -5.85 -0.93 6.96
CA TYR A 233 -4.86 -0.08 7.61
C TYR A 233 -5.22 1.40 7.46
N LEU A 234 -5.28 2.12 8.57
CA LEU A 234 -5.66 3.53 8.64
C LEU A 234 -4.49 4.46 9.00
N GLY A 235 -3.28 3.93 9.16
CA GLY A 235 -2.11 4.75 9.47
C GLY A 235 -1.92 4.98 10.97
N GLU A 236 -1.28 6.09 11.29
CA GLU A 236 -1.11 6.59 12.65
C GLU A 236 -2.16 7.69 12.87
N LEU A 237 -2.91 7.68 13.99
CA LEU A 237 -4.02 8.63 14.23
C LEU A 237 -3.58 9.96 14.87
N ASP A 238 -2.31 10.32 14.72
CA ASP A 238 -1.68 11.52 15.29
C ASP A 238 -1.97 12.81 14.49
N SER A 239 -2.56 12.69 13.30
CA SER A 239 -2.84 13.81 12.40
C SER A 239 -4.34 13.95 12.12
N TYR A 240 -4.79 15.18 11.92
CA TYR A 240 -6.18 15.46 11.55
C TYR A 240 -6.59 14.76 10.23
N ASP A 241 -5.67 14.65 9.27
CA ASP A 241 -5.97 14.02 7.99
C ASP A 241 -6.20 12.51 8.13
N THR A 242 -5.39 11.81 8.95
CA THR A 242 -5.60 10.39 9.23
C THR A 242 -6.89 10.15 10.03
N GLN A 243 -7.22 11.03 10.98
CA GLN A 243 -8.47 11.00 11.74
C GLN A 243 -9.71 11.16 10.82
N ARG A 244 -9.67 12.11 9.88
CA ARG A 244 -10.77 12.27 8.89
C ARG A 244 -10.94 11.05 8.00
N VAL A 245 -9.85 10.40 7.60
CA VAL A 245 -9.92 9.15 6.84
C VAL A 245 -10.50 8.04 7.70
N TYR A 246 -10.11 7.93 8.98
CA TYR A 246 -10.69 6.98 9.93
C TYR A 246 -12.22 7.15 10.01
N ASP A 247 -12.70 8.36 10.26
CA ASP A 247 -14.13 8.67 10.37
C ASP A 247 -14.89 8.38 9.08
N ARG A 248 -14.28 8.70 7.92
CA ARG A 248 -14.87 8.42 6.61
C ARG A 248 -15.03 6.91 6.41
N VAL A 249 -14.01 6.11 6.74
CA VAL A 249 -14.03 4.65 6.60
C VAL A 249 -15.04 4.05 7.57
N LEU A 250 -15.09 4.52 8.82
CA LEU A 250 -16.05 4.08 9.82
C LEU A 250 -17.50 4.39 9.40
N GLY A 251 -17.75 5.62 8.91
CA GLY A 251 -19.03 6.02 8.36
C GLY A 251 -19.44 5.20 7.14
N HIS A 252 -18.49 4.82 6.29
CA HIS A 252 -18.73 3.93 5.16
C HIS A 252 -19.12 2.51 5.60
N PHE A 253 -18.45 1.97 6.62
CA PHE A 253 -18.82 0.67 7.22
C PHE A 253 -20.27 0.67 7.71
N PHE A 254 -20.67 1.70 8.45
CA PHE A 254 -22.06 1.76 8.93
C PHE A 254 -23.09 1.87 7.82
N LYS A 255 -22.76 2.55 6.72
CA LYS A 255 -23.62 2.64 5.53
C LYS A 255 -23.73 1.28 4.84
N ILE A 256 -22.61 0.57 4.64
CA ILE A 256 -22.60 -0.77 4.02
C ILE A 256 -23.45 -1.75 4.84
N PHE A 257 -23.25 -1.79 6.16
CA PHE A 257 -23.93 -2.76 7.02
C PHE A 257 -25.32 -2.32 7.49
N GLY A 258 -25.77 -1.11 7.12
CA GLY A 258 -27.05 -0.56 7.54
C GLY A 258 -27.27 -0.62 9.06
N SER A 259 -26.20 -0.51 9.85
CA SER A 259 -26.26 -0.77 11.30
C SER A 259 -25.31 0.12 12.09
N ARG A 260 -25.58 0.22 13.39
CA ARG A 260 -24.79 0.98 14.37
C ARG A 260 -24.27 0.04 15.47
N PRO A 261 -23.13 0.39 16.09
CA PRO A 261 -22.63 -0.36 17.22
C PRO A 261 -23.55 -0.19 18.44
N GLN A 262 -23.76 -1.28 19.16
CA GLN A 262 -24.45 -1.31 20.45
C GLN A 262 -23.47 -1.22 21.61
N ARG A 263 -22.19 -1.52 21.35
CA ARG A 263 -21.06 -1.34 22.28
C ARG A 263 -19.84 -0.87 21.51
N VAL A 264 -19.05 -0.02 22.15
CA VAL A 264 -17.76 0.43 21.65
C VAL A 264 -16.68 -0.05 22.62
N LEU A 265 -15.63 -0.66 22.09
CA LEU A 265 -14.43 -1.07 22.80
C LEU A 265 -13.30 -0.14 22.36
N VAL A 266 -12.59 0.41 23.33
CA VAL A 266 -11.46 1.32 23.12
C VAL A 266 -10.24 0.76 23.85
N ASP A 267 -9.06 1.28 23.50
CA ASP A 267 -7.87 1.03 24.29
C ASP A 267 -8.02 1.65 25.69
N LEU A 268 -7.27 1.15 26.67
CA LEU A 268 -7.25 1.76 28.01
C LEU A 268 -6.51 3.09 28.04
N HIS A 269 -5.75 3.41 26.98
CA HIS A 269 -5.00 4.65 26.88
C HIS A 269 -5.92 5.86 26.56
N PRO A 270 -6.19 6.76 27.52
CA PRO A 270 -7.22 7.80 27.36
C PRO A 270 -6.84 8.89 26.36
N ALA A 271 -5.54 9.05 26.06
CA ALA A 271 -5.08 10.08 25.13
C ALA A 271 -5.06 9.61 23.67
N TYR A 272 -5.42 8.35 23.38
CA TYR A 272 -5.50 7.90 22.00
C TYR A 272 -6.70 8.53 21.30
N TYR A 273 -6.53 8.97 20.05
CA TYR A 273 -7.67 9.42 19.25
C TYR A 273 -8.71 8.30 19.11
N SER A 274 -8.29 7.04 18.97
CA SER A 274 -9.20 5.90 18.93
C SER A 274 -10.03 5.71 20.21
N SER A 275 -9.66 6.38 21.31
CA SER A 275 -10.33 6.30 22.60
C SER A 275 -11.11 7.56 22.98
N GLN A 276 -10.88 8.70 22.29
CA GLN A 276 -11.61 9.97 22.46
C GLN A 276 -12.93 9.97 21.69
#